data_AF-A0A2W5Y7V8-F1
#
_entry.id   AF-A0A2W5Y7V8-F1
#
_cell.length_a   1.000
_cell.length_b   1.000
_cell.length_c   1.000
_cell.angle_alpha   90.00
_cell.angle_beta   90.00
_cell.angle_gamma   90.00
#
_symmetry.space_group_name_H-M   'P 1'
#
loop_
_entity.id
_entity.type
_entity.pdbx_description
1 polymer ?
#
loop_
_entity_poly.entity_id
_entity_poly.type
_entity_poly.pdbx_seq_one_letter_code
_entity_poly.pdbx_strand_id
1 'polypeptide(L)'
;MTGRAHSDEEIDAAIAALNEPERLHMALEMVGRTAPQLQHVLSEALAEGGWFGQAHEGEVRKAADAGDPEERLRLVRTLVAEETRLGMLIGVAVGYELAQELKSTTTRED
;
A
#
# COMPACT_ATOMS: atom_id res chain seq x y z
N MET A 1 -1.97 -16.24 -24.78
CA MET A 1 -1.17 -15.15 -24.18
C MET A 1 0.13 -15.74 -23.66
N THR A 2 1.28 -15.24 -24.10
CA THR A 2 2.55 -15.50 -23.42
C THR A 2 3.12 -14.14 -23.04
N GLY A 3 2.75 -13.65 -21.86
CA GLY A 3 3.49 -12.54 -21.26
C GLY A 3 4.93 -13.02 -21.09
N ARG A 4 5.90 -12.32 -21.69
CA ARG A 4 7.31 -12.60 -21.43
C ARG A 4 7.53 -12.44 -19.92
N ALA A 5 8.02 -13.48 -19.27
CA ALA A 5 8.49 -13.36 -17.89
C ALA A 5 9.67 -12.36 -17.88
N HIS A 6 9.60 -11.37 -17.00
CA HIS A 6 10.69 -10.43 -16.80
C HIS A 6 11.92 -11.18 -16.25
N SER A 7 13.13 -10.78 -16.68
CA SER A 7 14.35 -11.32 -16.09
C SER A 7 14.62 -10.69 -14.72
N ASP A 8 15.41 -11.37 -13.89
CA ASP A 8 15.84 -10.83 -12.58
C ASP A 8 16.56 -9.47 -12.75
N GLU A 9 17.39 -9.31 -13.79
CA GLU A 9 18.05 -8.04 -14.12
C GLU A 9 17.05 -6.92 -14.45
N GLU A 10 15.97 -7.23 -15.18
CA GLU A 10 14.90 -6.27 -15.49
C GLU A 10 14.15 -5.86 -14.21
N ILE A 11 13.92 -6.81 -13.28
CA ILE A 11 13.28 -6.56 -11.98
C ILE A 11 14.16 -5.70 -11.09
N ASP A 12 15.44 -6.04 -10.96
CA ASP A 12 16.40 -5.29 -10.14
C ASP A 12 16.60 -3.86 -10.66
N ALA A 13 16.67 -3.68 -11.99
CA ALA A 13 16.73 -2.36 -12.60
C ALA A 13 15.47 -1.54 -12.32
N ALA A 14 14.28 -2.17 -12.35
CA ALA A 14 13.03 -1.50 -12.00
C ALA A 14 12.97 -1.11 -10.52
N ILE A 15 13.43 -1.98 -9.61
CA ILE A 15 13.53 -1.67 -8.17
C ILE A 15 14.51 -0.52 -7.92
N ALA A 16 15.67 -0.53 -8.59
CA ALA A 16 16.64 0.55 -8.50
C ALA A 16 16.05 1.89 -8.95
N ALA A 17 15.27 1.89 -10.03
CA ALA A 17 14.58 3.08 -10.52
C ALA A 17 13.52 3.62 -9.53
N LEU A 18 12.87 2.76 -8.74
CA LEU A 18 11.93 3.17 -7.69
C LEU A 18 12.63 3.81 -6.49
N ASN A 19 13.90 3.50 -6.25
CA ASN A 19 14.70 4.11 -5.18
C ASN A 19 15.22 5.51 -5.53
N GLU A 20 14.99 6.01 -6.74
CA GLU A 20 15.23 7.42 -7.10
C GLU A 20 14.19 8.30 -6.37
N PRO A 21 14.60 9.09 -5.34
CA PRO A 21 13.66 9.78 -4.44
C PRO A 21 12.67 10.68 -5.17
N GLU A 22 13.14 11.38 -6.19
CA GLU A 22 12.35 12.31 -7.00
C GLU A 22 11.31 11.57 -7.84
N ARG A 23 11.62 10.37 -8.36
CA ARG A 23 10.67 9.61 -9.19
C ARG A 23 9.46 9.15 -8.41
N LEU A 24 9.68 8.57 -7.23
CA LEU A 24 8.57 8.11 -6.39
C LEU A 24 7.71 9.30 -5.93
N HIS A 25 8.35 10.41 -5.55
CA HIS A 25 7.63 11.61 -5.14
C HIS A 25 6.74 12.16 -6.26
N MET A 26 7.29 12.28 -7.48
CA MET A 26 6.54 12.74 -8.64
C MET A 26 5.37 11.80 -8.99
N ALA A 27 5.56 10.49 -8.87
CA ALA A 27 4.50 9.51 -9.09
C ALA A 27 3.36 9.67 -8.07
N LEU A 28 3.70 9.86 -6.79
CA LEU A 28 2.72 10.10 -5.72
C LEU A 28 1.94 11.40 -5.95
N GLU A 29 2.60 12.50 -6.31
CA GLU A 29 1.94 13.76 -6.66
C GLU A 29 1.00 13.61 -7.86
N MET A 30 1.45 12.92 -8.91
CA MET A 30 0.65 12.70 -10.12
C MET A 30 -0.61 11.90 -9.81
N VAL A 31 -0.49 10.81 -9.05
CA VAL A 31 -1.63 9.99 -8.61
C VAL A 31 -2.59 10.84 -7.77
N GLY A 32 -2.09 11.60 -6.81
CA GLY A 32 -2.91 12.47 -5.95
C GLY A 32 -3.73 13.50 -6.73
N ARG A 33 -3.18 14.03 -7.83
CA ARG A 33 -3.89 15.00 -8.69
C ARG A 33 -4.84 14.36 -9.69
N THR A 34 -4.47 13.21 -10.25
CA THR A 34 -5.13 12.64 -11.44
C THR A 34 -6.17 11.59 -11.09
N ALA A 35 -6.03 10.93 -9.94
CA ALA A 35 -6.91 9.87 -9.48
C ALA A 35 -7.39 10.10 -8.03
N PRO A 36 -8.09 11.21 -7.73
CA PRO A 36 -8.59 11.46 -6.37
C PRO A 36 -9.56 10.37 -5.89
N GLN A 37 -10.30 9.75 -6.80
CA GLN A 37 -11.20 8.63 -6.49
C GLN A 37 -10.45 7.36 -6.04
N LEU A 38 -9.15 7.23 -6.34
CA LEU A 38 -8.34 6.11 -5.87
C LEU A 38 -8.23 6.10 -4.34
N GLN A 39 -8.29 7.27 -3.69
CA GLN A 39 -8.35 7.34 -2.23
C GLN A 39 -9.57 6.64 -1.65
N HIS A 40 -10.71 6.69 -2.35
CA HIS A 40 -11.92 6.00 -1.95
C HIS A 40 -11.73 4.47 -2.03
N VAL A 41 -11.21 3.99 -3.16
CA VAL A 41 -10.89 2.56 -3.37
C VAL A 41 -9.90 2.04 -2.31
N LEU A 42 -8.85 2.81 -2.01
CA LEU A 42 -7.89 2.45 -0.96
C LEU A 42 -8.55 2.39 0.41
N SER A 43 -9.43 3.34 0.72
CA SER A 43 -10.16 3.37 1.99
C SER A 43 -11.11 2.17 2.13
N GLU A 44 -11.80 1.80 1.04
CA GLU A 44 -12.66 0.62 1.00
C GLU A 44 -11.85 -0.67 1.14
N ALA A 45 -10.74 -0.82 0.41
CA ALA A 45 -9.86 -1.99 0.50
C ALA A 45 -9.29 -2.18 1.93
N LEU A 46 -8.93 -1.08 2.58
CA LEU A 46 -8.50 -1.07 3.98
C LEU A 46 -9.61 -1.50 4.95
N ALA A 47 -10.87 -1.10 4.68
CA ALA A 47 -12.02 -1.44 5.51
C ALA A 47 -12.53 -2.87 5.27
N GLU A 48 -12.68 -3.30 4.02
CA GLU A 48 -13.25 -4.59 3.61
C GLU A 48 -12.37 -5.78 3.98
N GLY A 49 -11.06 -5.58 4.06
CA GLY A 49 -10.21 -6.60 4.62
C GLY A 49 -10.66 -6.99 6.05
N GLY A 50 -11.19 -6.06 6.84
CA GLY A 50 -11.29 -6.28 8.28
C GLY A 50 -9.92 -6.26 8.97
N TRP A 51 -8.92 -5.64 8.31
CA TRP A 51 -7.59 -5.41 8.87
C TRP A 51 -7.67 -4.45 10.07
N PHE A 52 -8.61 -3.50 10.03
CA PHE A 52 -9.02 -2.65 11.17
C PHE A 52 -10.20 -3.23 11.97
N GLY A 53 -10.34 -4.55 11.96
CA GLY A 53 -11.41 -5.25 12.68
C GLY A 53 -11.15 -5.40 14.18
N GLN A 54 -11.85 -6.35 14.79
CA GLN A 54 -11.82 -6.60 16.24
C GLN A 54 -10.42 -6.89 16.81
N ALA A 55 -9.52 -7.49 16.03
CA ALA A 55 -8.15 -7.77 16.46
C ALA A 55 -7.32 -6.47 16.62
N HIS A 56 -7.49 -5.52 15.70
CA HIS A 56 -6.85 -4.21 15.76
C HIS A 56 -7.36 -3.41 16.96
N GLU A 57 -8.69 -3.35 17.13
CA GLU A 57 -9.34 -2.74 18.31
C GLU A 57 -8.85 -3.32 19.65
N GLY A 58 -8.53 -4.63 19.67
CA GLY A 58 -7.92 -5.30 20.82
C GLY A 58 -6.52 -4.77 21.14
N GLU A 59 -5.64 -4.66 20.14
CA GLU A 59 -4.28 -4.15 20.32
C GLU A 59 -4.24 -2.65 20.62
N VAL A 60 -5.14 -1.85 20.02
CA VAL A 60 -5.32 -0.43 20.37
C VAL A 60 -5.69 -0.29 21.85
N ARG A 61 -6.70 -1.04 22.32
CA ARG A 61 -7.13 -1.01 23.72
C ARG A 61 -6.02 -1.45 24.66
N LYS A 62 -5.32 -2.52 24.33
CA LYS A 62 -4.14 -3.00 25.08
C LYS A 62 -3.05 -1.93 25.18
N ALA A 63 -2.76 -1.22 24.10
CA ALA A 63 -1.79 -0.12 24.11
C ALA A 63 -2.29 1.08 24.95
N ALA A 64 -3.58 1.40 24.87
CA ALA A 64 -4.19 2.50 25.61
C ALA A 64 -4.23 2.24 27.13
N ASP A 65 -4.57 1.01 27.53
CA ASP A 65 -4.73 0.60 28.92
C ASP A 65 -3.41 0.25 29.61
N ALA A 66 -2.29 0.20 28.89
CA ALA A 66 -0.98 -0.12 29.44
C ALA A 66 -0.57 0.90 30.52
N GLY A 67 -0.38 0.43 31.76
CA GLY A 67 -0.05 1.30 32.90
C GLY A 67 1.36 1.90 32.82
N ASP A 68 2.33 1.11 32.34
CA ASP A 68 3.71 1.55 32.17
C ASP A 68 3.88 2.43 30.92
N PRO A 69 4.42 3.66 31.05
CA PRO A 69 4.71 4.52 29.90
C PRO A 69 5.65 3.92 28.84
N GLU A 70 6.66 3.13 29.23
CA GLU A 70 7.59 2.53 28.27
C GLU A 70 6.94 1.38 27.50
N GLU A 71 6.20 0.51 28.19
CA GLU A 71 5.36 -0.52 27.57
C GLU A 71 4.35 0.08 26.59
N ARG A 72 3.60 1.10 27.00
CA ARG A 72 2.64 1.81 26.13
C ARG A 72 3.30 2.32 24.86
N LEU A 73 4.44 2.99 24.98
CA LEU A 73 5.16 3.52 23.81
C LEU A 73 5.61 2.41 22.86
N ARG A 74 6.06 1.28 23.41
CA ARG A 74 6.46 0.10 22.62
C ARG A 74 5.26 -0.48 21.86
N LEU A 75 4.12 -0.66 22.53
CA LEU A 75 2.89 -1.18 21.92
C LEU A 75 2.39 -0.27 20.80
N VAL A 76 2.37 1.05 21.03
CA VAL A 76 2.00 2.04 19.99
C VAL A 76 2.94 1.98 18.80
N ARG A 77 4.26 1.90 19.03
CA ARG A 77 5.23 1.78 17.93
C ARG A 77 5.04 0.53 17.10
N THR A 78 4.77 -0.60 17.77
CA THR A 78 4.45 -1.85 17.07
C THR A 78 3.18 -1.68 16.23
N LEU A 79 2.12 -1.14 16.82
CA LEU A 79 0.85 -0.93 16.12
C LEU A 79 1.03 -0.07 14.85
N VAL A 80 1.71 1.08 14.97
CA VAL A 80 1.98 1.97 13.82
C VAL A 80 2.84 1.29 12.75
N ALA A 81 3.83 0.49 13.15
CA ALA A 81 4.69 -0.22 12.21
C ALA A 81 3.90 -1.29 11.42
N GLU A 82 3.02 -2.03 12.09
CA GLU A 82 2.14 -3.00 11.46
C GLU A 82 1.16 -2.33 10.49
N GLU A 83 0.49 -1.25 10.92
CA GLU A 83 -0.44 -0.48 10.07
C GLU A 83 0.25 0.08 8.84
N THR A 84 1.44 0.65 9.00
CA THR A 84 2.23 1.20 7.89
C THR A 84 2.55 0.12 6.87
N ARG A 85 3.00 -1.06 7.32
CA ARG A 85 3.32 -2.18 6.44
C ARG A 85 2.10 -2.66 5.68
N LEU A 86 0.96 -2.78 6.35
CA LEU A 86 -0.30 -3.19 5.73
C LEU A 86 -0.81 -2.17 4.71
N GLY A 87 -0.77 -0.88 5.05
CA GLY A 87 -1.12 0.20 4.14
C GLY A 87 -0.27 0.20 2.86
N MET A 88 1.04 -0.03 3.00
CA MET A 88 1.94 -0.19 1.85
C MET A 88 1.58 -1.39 0.98
N LEU A 89 1.29 -2.56 1.58
CA LEU A 89 0.90 -3.76 0.84
C LEU A 89 -0.40 -3.55 0.04
N ILE A 90 -1.41 -2.95 0.67
CA ILE A 90 -2.68 -2.64 0.00
C ILE A 90 -2.47 -1.62 -1.12
N GLY A 91 -1.70 -0.55 -0.86
CA GLY A 91 -1.36 0.45 -1.86
C GLY A 91 -0.70 -0.15 -3.11
N VAL A 92 0.25 -1.07 -2.91
CA VAL A 92 0.90 -1.80 -4.01
C VAL A 92 -0.09 -2.69 -4.76
N ALA A 93 -0.94 -3.43 -4.05
CA ALA A 93 -1.94 -4.31 -4.68
C ALA A 93 -2.95 -3.53 -5.53
N VAL A 94 -3.50 -2.44 -5.00
CA VAL A 94 -4.43 -1.57 -5.73
C VAL A 94 -3.75 -0.93 -6.94
N GLY A 95 -2.51 -0.45 -6.79
CA GLY A 95 -1.73 0.11 -7.90
C GLY A 95 -1.44 -0.93 -8.99
N TYR A 96 -1.13 -2.17 -8.60
CA TYR A 96 -0.91 -3.28 -9.53
C TYR A 96 -2.17 -3.59 -10.34
N GLU A 97 -3.32 -3.79 -9.67
CA GLU A 97 -4.58 -4.10 -10.35
C GLU A 97 -5.04 -2.95 -11.25
N LEU A 98 -4.90 -1.69 -10.81
CA LEU A 98 -5.20 -0.53 -11.65
C LEU A 98 -4.35 -0.52 -12.93
N ALA A 99 -3.05 -0.78 -12.83
CA ALA A 99 -2.17 -0.85 -13.99
C ALA A 99 -2.57 -1.97 -14.96
N GLN A 100 -3.06 -3.11 -14.44
CA GLN A 100 -3.55 -4.21 -15.27
C GLN A 100 -4.85 -3.86 -16.00
N GLU A 101 -5.78 -3.19 -15.32
CA GLU A 101 -7.05 -2.75 -15.91
C GLU A 101 -6.87 -1.67 -16.99
N LEU A 102 -5.88 -0.79 -16.82
CA LEU A 102 -5.55 0.21 -17.84
C LEU A 102 -4.95 -0.46 -19.09
N LYS A 103 -4.05 -1.45 -18.92
CA LYS A 103 -3.46 -2.20 -20.04
C LYS A 103 -4.52 -3.01 -20.81
N SER A 104 -5.48 -3.61 -20.11
CA SER A 104 -6.57 -4.37 -20.71
C SER A 104 -7.49 -3.47 -21.53
N THR A 105 -7.73 -2.24 -21.06
CA THR A 105 -8.55 -1.24 -21.75
C THR A 105 -7.89 -0.74 -23.04
N THR A 106 -6.59 -0.43 -23.00
CA THR A 106 -5.83 -0.01 -24.19
C THR A 106 -5.81 -1.08 -25.29
N THR A 107 -5.70 -2.36 -24.91
CA THR A 107 -5.68 -3.47 -25.89
C THR A 107 -7.04 -3.72 -26.57
N ARG A 108 -8.13 -3.16 -26.03
CA ARG A 108 -9.49 -3.32 -26.59
C ARG A 108 -9.86 -2.19 -27.56
N GLU A 109 -9.12 -1.08 -27.54
CA GLU A 109 -9.34 0.08 -28.40
C GLU A 109 -8.48 0.05 -29.69
N ASP A 110 -7.51 -0.87 -29.78
CA ASP A 110 -6.71 -1.21 -30.97
C ASP A 110 -7.24 -2.47 -31.71
#